data_AF-A0A7R9FZN3-F1
#
_entry.id   AF-A0A7R9FZN3-F1
#
_cell.length_a   1.000
_cell.length_b   1.000
_cell.length_c   1.000
_cell.angle_alpha   90.00
_cell.angle_beta   90.00
_cell.angle_gamma   90.00
#
_symmetry.space_group_name_H-M   'P 1'
#
loop_
_entity.id
_entity.type
_entity.pdbx_description
1 polymer ?
#
loop_
_entity_poly.entity_id
_entity_poly.type
_entity_poly.pdbx_seq_one_letter_code
_entity_poly.pdbx_strand_id
1 'polypeptide(L)'
;MDDAGDRVPSVDLYEDNPTNKVNAADLFKGKKGILFAVPGAFTPGCSKKQRQLLDIFVDHLITVVCSRTTAPRDTPNCPFDSGPIASLRVPETLLTVHLTLVLSLVSVFQTHLPGYVTKAEELKGKGIQEIVCVSVNDPFVMSAWGKEHGANGKTGVDSPQVRMLADPSAAFAKALDLQVDLPPLGGVRSKRYSMVVEDSVIKTLNVEPDGTGLSCSLADKIPV
;
A
#
# COMPACT_ATOMS: atom_id res chain seq x y z
N MET A 1 14.90 -16.58 -15.15
CA MET A 1 13.72 -16.61 -16.03
C MET A 1 13.68 -15.21 -16.63
N ASP A 2 13.95 -15.10 -17.94
CA ASP A 2 14.07 -13.84 -18.70
C ASP A 2 12.66 -13.42 -19.19
N ASP A 3 11.72 -13.24 -18.27
CA ASP A 3 10.27 -13.45 -18.45
C ASP A 3 9.53 -12.38 -19.26
N ALA A 4 10.24 -11.48 -19.93
CA ALA A 4 9.62 -10.55 -20.86
C ALA A 4 9.23 -11.32 -22.15
N GLY A 5 7.93 -11.44 -22.39
CA GLY A 5 7.35 -12.15 -23.54
C GLY A 5 6.54 -13.39 -23.17
N ASP A 6 6.71 -13.93 -21.96
CA ASP A 6 5.92 -15.06 -21.48
C ASP A 6 4.50 -14.65 -21.14
N ARG A 7 3.57 -15.62 -21.14
CA ARG A 7 2.17 -15.38 -20.77
C ARG A 7 1.97 -15.58 -19.28
N VAL A 8 1.10 -14.76 -18.69
CA VAL A 8 0.62 -14.97 -17.32
C VAL A 8 0.02 -16.38 -17.21
N PRO A 9 0.42 -17.19 -16.20
CA PRO A 9 -0.11 -18.53 -16.03
C PRO A 9 -1.63 -18.54 -15.87
N SER A 10 -2.28 -19.44 -16.59
CA SER A 10 -3.71 -19.69 -16.49
C SER A 10 -4.00 -20.63 -15.31
N VAL A 11 -3.88 -20.12 -14.09
CA VAL A 11 -4.14 -20.83 -12.84
C VAL A 11 -5.26 -20.13 -12.07
N ASP A 12 -6.12 -20.91 -11.42
CA ASP A 12 -7.17 -20.39 -10.53
C ASP A 12 -6.55 -19.73 -9.29
N LEU A 13 -6.80 -18.44 -9.12
CA LEU A 13 -6.62 -17.69 -7.87
C LEU A 13 -7.98 -17.46 -7.21
N TYR A 14 -8.00 -16.93 -6.00
CA TYR A 14 -9.23 -16.75 -5.23
C TYR A 14 -9.38 -15.32 -4.71
N GLU A 15 -10.58 -14.76 -4.79
CA GLU A 15 -10.89 -13.40 -4.32
C GLU A 15 -12.00 -13.45 -3.27
N ASP A 16 -11.78 -12.84 -2.11
CA ASP A 16 -12.69 -12.77 -0.95
C ASP A 16 -13.07 -14.10 -0.27
N ASN A 17 -13.32 -15.16 -1.03
CA ASN A 17 -13.70 -16.47 -0.52
C ASN A 17 -13.23 -17.61 -1.45
N PRO A 18 -13.21 -18.87 -0.98
CA PRO A 18 -12.73 -20.01 -1.76
C PRO A 18 -13.60 -20.42 -2.97
N THR A 19 -14.82 -19.89 -3.10
CA THR A 19 -15.70 -20.21 -4.24
C THR A 19 -15.58 -19.22 -5.38
N ASN A 20 -15.09 -18.02 -5.12
CA ASN A 20 -14.88 -16.98 -6.12
C ASN A 20 -13.49 -17.14 -6.75
N LYS A 21 -13.47 -17.91 -7.84
CA LYS A 21 -12.26 -18.18 -8.63
C LYS A 21 -12.01 -17.07 -9.63
N VAL A 22 -10.76 -16.66 -9.74
CA VAL A 22 -10.31 -15.61 -10.64
C VAL A 22 -9.06 -16.09 -11.38
N ASN A 23 -9.09 -16.03 -12.71
CA ASN A 23 -7.93 -16.37 -13.54
C ASN A 23 -7.19 -15.08 -13.94
N ALA A 24 -5.92 -14.96 -13.54
CA ALA A 24 -5.13 -13.76 -13.81
C ALA A 24 -4.91 -13.52 -15.32
N ALA A 25 -4.77 -14.57 -16.12
CA ALA A 25 -4.60 -14.43 -17.56
C ALA A 25 -5.86 -13.82 -18.20
N ASP A 26 -7.05 -14.25 -17.77
CA ASP A 26 -8.32 -13.69 -18.26
C ASP A 26 -8.53 -12.24 -17.82
N LEU A 27 -8.10 -11.87 -16.60
CA LEU A 27 -8.18 -10.49 -16.11
C LEU A 27 -7.43 -9.51 -17.01
N PHE A 28 -6.26 -9.89 -17.52
CA PHE A 28 -5.41 -9.03 -18.36
C PHE A 28 -5.68 -9.15 -19.86
N LYS A 29 -6.66 -9.96 -20.30
CA LYS A 29 -6.98 -10.12 -21.71
C LYS A 29 -7.47 -8.80 -22.31
N GLY A 30 -6.80 -8.32 -23.37
CA GLY A 30 -7.08 -7.02 -23.99
C GLY A 30 -6.84 -5.80 -23.10
N LYS A 31 -6.16 -5.96 -21.95
CA LYS A 31 -5.89 -4.88 -21.00
C LYS A 31 -4.39 -4.74 -20.72
N LYS A 32 -3.98 -3.52 -20.38
CA LYS A 32 -2.68 -3.24 -19.75
C LYS A 32 -2.89 -3.18 -18.24
N GLY A 33 -2.06 -3.86 -17.46
CA GLY A 33 -2.24 -3.96 -16.03
C GLY A 33 -0.92 -4.21 -15.29
N ILE A 34 -1.01 -4.14 -13.96
CA ILE A 34 0.09 -4.46 -13.06
C ILE A 34 -0.34 -5.63 -12.18
N LEU A 35 0.54 -6.63 -12.05
CA LEU A 35 0.43 -7.66 -11.02
C LEU A 35 1.68 -7.61 -10.16
N PHE A 36 1.52 -7.49 -8.85
CA PHE A 36 2.62 -7.62 -7.91
C PHE A 36 2.32 -8.71 -6.89
N ALA A 37 3.36 -9.37 -6.40
CA ALA A 37 3.24 -10.41 -5.40
C ALA A 37 4.06 -10.10 -4.17
N VAL A 38 3.57 -10.59 -3.03
CA VAL A 38 4.22 -10.45 -1.73
C VAL A 38 4.48 -11.81 -1.08
N PRO A 39 5.49 -11.91 -0.19
CA PRO A 39 5.71 -13.14 0.58
C PRO A 39 4.57 -13.51 1.53
N GLY A 40 3.80 -12.54 1.99
CA GLY A 40 2.69 -12.79 2.91
C GLY A 40 1.93 -11.52 3.29
N ALA A 41 0.61 -11.66 3.37
CA ALA A 41 -0.26 -10.68 4.01
C ALA A 41 0.19 -10.41 5.47
N PHE A 42 -0.05 -9.19 5.96
CA PHE A 42 0.31 -8.75 7.33
C PHE A 42 1.81 -8.74 7.67
N THR A 43 2.72 -9.09 6.76
CA THR A 43 4.16 -9.03 7.04
C THR A 43 4.69 -7.58 6.99
N PRO A 44 5.68 -7.19 7.83
CA PRO A 44 6.06 -5.78 8.00
C PRO A 44 6.45 -5.06 6.71
N GLY A 45 7.21 -5.69 5.82
CA GLY A 45 7.60 -5.08 4.54
C GLY A 45 6.43 -4.92 3.55
N CYS A 46 5.37 -5.70 3.72
CA CYS A 46 4.19 -5.66 2.85
C CYS A 46 3.12 -4.70 3.37
N SER A 47 3.02 -4.55 4.69
CA SER A 47 1.87 -3.90 5.36
C SER A 47 2.18 -2.59 6.04
N LYS A 48 3.45 -2.23 6.29
CA LYS A 48 3.77 -0.99 7.02
C LYS A 48 3.00 0.19 6.41
N LYS A 49 2.11 0.80 7.19
CA LYS A 49 1.36 1.98 6.76
C LYS A 49 2.22 3.18 7.14
N GLN A 50 2.63 3.97 6.16
CA GLN A 50 3.36 5.25 6.36
C GLN A 50 2.63 6.20 7.35
N ARG A 51 1.34 5.95 7.59
CA ARG A 51 0.42 6.80 8.34
C ARG A 51 0.53 6.74 9.87
N GLN A 52 1.07 5.66 10.47
CA GLN A 52 1.07 5.56 11.94
C GLN A 52 1.94 6.59 12.66
N LEU A 53 3.04 7.04 12.04
CA LEU A 53 3.89 8.08 12.62
C LEU A 53 3.33 9.48 12.35
N LEU A 54 2.68 9.69 11.20
CA LEU A 54 2.14 10.99 10.83
C LEU A 54 0.96 11.41 11.71
N ASP A 55 0.04 10.49 12.01
CA ASP A 55 -1.13 10.78 12.85
C ASP A 55 -0.69 11.14 14.28
N ILE A 56 0.29 10.43 14.84
CA ILE A 56 0.85 10.74 16.17
C ILE A 56 1.51 12.13 16.16
N PHE A 57 2.33 12.44 15.15
CA PHE A 57 3.00 13.75 15.10
C PHE A 57 2.04 14.90 14.81
N VAL A 58 1.03 14.69 13.96
CA VAL A 58 0.00 15.69 13.66
C VAL A 58 -0.91 15.90 14.87
N ASP A 59 -1.35 14.86 15.56
CA ASP A 59 -2.13 15.00 16.80
C ASP A 59 -1.30 15.64 17.92
N HIS A 60 -0.02 15.32 18.02
CA HIS A 60 0.87 15.95 19.00
C HIS A 60 1.10 17.43 18.65
N LEU A 61 1.31 17.76 17.38
CA LEU A 61 1.47 19.14 16.91
C LEU A 61 0.17 19.95 17.09
N ILE A 62 -0.99 19.38 16.74
CA ILE A 62 -2.31 19.99 16.99
C ILE A 62 -2.52 20.20 18.48
N THR A 63 -2.20 19.22 19.33
CA THR A 63 -2.31 19.34 20.79
C THR A 63 -1.39 20.43 21.35
N VAL A 64 -0.14 20.52 20.87
CA VAL A 64 0.83 21.55 21.29
C VAL A 64 0.41 22.95 20.81
N VAL A 65 -0.16 23.06 19.61
CA VAL A 65 -0.70 24.33 19.09
C VAL A 65 -1.97 24.73 19.85
N CYS A 66 -2.93 23.82 20.04
CA CYS A 66 -4.19 24.08 20.73
C CYS A 66 -4.01 24.36 22.24
N SER A 67 -3.08 23.69 22.92
CA SER A 67 -2.76 23.96 24.33
C SER A 67 -2.11 25.34 24.56
N ARG A 68 -1.60 25.98 23.50
CA ARG A 68 -1.05 27.34 23.53
C ARG A 68 -2.05 28.41 23.06
N THR A 69 -3.23 28.03 22.58
CA THR A 69 -4.29 28.93 22.10
C THR A 69 -5.56 28.87 22.94
N THR A 70 -5.51 28.49 24.22
CA THR A 70 -6.68 28.63 25.10
C THR A 70 -7.05 30.11 25.24
N ALA A 71 -7.95 30.57 24.39
CA ALA A 71 -8.73 31.77 24.62
C ALA A 71 -9.45 31.64 25.97
N PRO A 72 -9.56 32.71 26.77
CA PRO A 72 -10.16 32.64 28.08
C PRO A 72 -11.62 32.22 27.99
N ARG A 73 -12.03 31.38 28.96
CA ARG A 73 -13.44 31.11 29.24
C ARG A 73 -14.03 32.37 29.87
N ASP A 74 -14.77 33.15 29.09
CA ASP A 74 -15.64 34.19 29.63
C ASP A 74 -16.85 33.53 30.28
N THR A 75 -16.70 33.12 31.54
CA THR A 75 -17.80 33.06 32.50
C THR A 75 -17.48 34.01 33.66
N PRO A 76 -18.42 34.90 34.05
CA PRO A 76 -18.15 35.93 35.04
C PRO A 76 -18.21 35.34 36.45
N ASN A 77 -17.09 34.79 36.96
CA ASN A 77 -16.76 34.68 38.39
C ASN A 77 -15.40 33.98 38.65
N CYS A 78 -14.28 34.59 38.26
CA CYS A 78 -12.95 34.15 38.73
C CYS A 78 -12.12 35.36 39.18
N PRO A 79 -11.81 35.49 40.49
CA PRO A 79 -10.99 36.58 41.00
C PRO A 79 -9.53 36.13 41.08
N PHE A 80 -8.77 36.25 39.99
CA PHE A 80 -7.29 36.27 40.09
C PHE A 80 -6.68 37.18 39.02
N ASP A 81 -5.70 37.92 39.49
CA ASP A 81 -5.15 39.19 39.00
C ASP A 81 -4.29 39.07 37.72
N SER A 82 -4.26 40.19 37.01
CA SER A 82 -3.66 40.50 35.72
C SER A 82 -2.13 40.54 35.69
N GLY A 83 -1.52 39.73 34.81
CA GLY A 83 -0.19 39.96 34.26
C GLY A 83 -0.24 39.81 32.72
N PRO A 84 0.58 40.54 31.93
CA PRO A 84 0.51 40.47 30.49
C PRO A 84 1.08 39.13 30.00
N ILE A 85 0.18 38.21 29.64
CA ILE A 85 0.58 37.05 28.83
C ILE A 85 0.90 37.60 27.45
N ALA A 86 2.19 37.70 27.13
CA ALA A 86 2.64 38.01 25.78
C ALA A 86 2.00 36.99 24.83
N SER A 87 1.11 37.45 23.96
CA SER A 87 0.54 36.63 22.89
C SER A 87 1.68 36.25 21.95
N LEU A 88 2.25 35.07 22.18
CA LEU A 88 3.29 34.52 21.35
C LEU A 88 2.65 34.07 20.03
N ARG A 89 2.46 35.00 19.08
CA ARG A 89 2.10 34.64 17.71
C ARG A 89 3.24 33.81 17.14
N VAL A 90 2.97 32.53 16.89
CA VAL A 90 3.85 31.72 16.05
C VAL A 90 3.76 32.32 14.64
N PRO A 91 4.85 32.84 14.06
CA PRO A 91 4.80 33.40 12.73
C PRO A 91 4.45 32.29 11.72
N GLU A 92 3.55 32.56 10.78
CA GLU A 92 3.08 31.58 9.77
C GLU A 92 4.25 30.89 9.05
N THR A 93 5.33 31.61 8.83
CA THR A 93 6.58 31.10 8.23
C THR A 93 7.21 29.96 9.03
N LEU A 94 7.16 29.98 10.36
CA LEU A 94 7.70 28.90 11.20
C LEU A 94 6.82 27.64 11.12
N LEU A 95 5.50 27.81 10.98
CA LEU A 95 4.55 26.72 10.80
C LEU A 95 4.73 26.07 9.42
N THR A 96 4.92 26.88 8.36
CA THR A 96 5.18 26.39 7.00
C THR A 96 6.49 25.63 6.90
N VAL A 97 7.57 26.11 7.54
CA VAL A 97 8.89 25.45 7.56
C VAL A 97 8.86 24.13 8.32
N HIS A 98 8.17 24.06 9.46
CA HIS A 98 7.98 22.79 10.18
C HIS A 98 7.17 21.80 9.34
N LEU A 99 6.10 22.25 8.69
CA LEU A 99 5.26 21.39 7.86
C LEU A 99 6.03 20.84 6.64
N THR A 100 6.85 21.66 5.97
CA THR A 100 7.67 21.20 4.84
C THR A 100 8.80 20.25 5.27
N LEU A 101 9.42 20.47 6.44
CA LEU A 101 10.44 19.58 6.99
C LEU A 101 9.85 18.22 7.43
N VAL A 102 8.69 18.24 8.08
CA VAL A 102 7.94 17.02 8.46
C VAL A 102 7.51 16.25 7.20
N LEU A 103 6.93 16.92 6.20
CA LEU A 103 6.57 16.28 4.93
C LEU A 103 7.78 15.68 4.20
N SER A 104 8.96 16.33 4.30
CA SER A 104 10.20 15.81 3.71
C SER A 104 10.74 14.58 4.45
N LEU A 105 10.60 14.52 5.78
CA LEU A 105 10.99 13.35 6.61
C LEU A 105 10.02 12.16 6.46
N VAL A 106 8.77 12.42 6.06
CA VAL A 106 7.73 11.40 5.88
C VAL A 106 7.99 10.53 4.64
N SER A 107 8.89 10.91 3.74
CA SER A 107 9.14 10.21 2.47
C SER A 107 10.03 8.95 2.54
N VAL A 108 10.45 8.48 3.73
CA VAL A 108 11.47 7.41 3.87
C VAL A 108 10.96 6.14 4.57
N PHE A 109 9.75 5.69 4.25
CA PHE A 109 9.38 4.29 4.49
C PHE A 109 8.76 3.70 3.23
N GLN A 110 9.53 2.89 2.52
CA GLN A 110 9.06 2.15 1.35
C GLN A 110 8.15 1.01 1.79
N THR A 111 7.00 0.88 1.11
CA THR A 111 5.96 -0.09 1.45
C THR A 111 5.42 -0.66 0.15
N HIS A 112 5.00 -1.93 0.16
CA HIS A 112 4.59 -2.58 -1.08
C HIS A 112 3.11 -2.31 -1.40
N LEU A 113 2.17 -2.99 -0.74
CA LEU A 113 0.73 -2.81 -0.99
C LEU A 113 0.26 -1.36 -0.78
N PRO A 114 0.60 -0.66 0.33
CA PRO A 114 0.13 0.71 0.53
C PRO A 114 0.64 1.69 -0.53
N GLY A 115 1.84 1.46 -1.09
CA GLY A 115 2.36 2.25 -2.21
C GLY A 115 1.48 2.14 -3.45
N TYR A 116 1.08 0.92 -3.82
CA TYR A 116 0.15 0.69 -4.94
C TYR A 116 -1.25 1.26 -4.68
N VAL A 117 -1.80 1.09 -3.48
CA VAL A 117 -3.11 1.67 -3.13
C VAL A 117 -3.06 3.21 -3.24
N THR A 118 -2.00 3.84 -2.73
CA THR A 118 -1.85 5.30 -2.77
C THR A 118 -1.70 5.83 -4.20
N LYS A 119 -1.02 5.08 -5.07
CA LYS A 119 -0.75 5.47 -6.46
C LYS A 119 -1.76 4.93 -7.47
N ALA A 120 -2.80 4.23 -7.03
CA ALA A 120 -3.72 3.55 -7.94
C ALA A 120 -4.37 4.51 -8.95
N GLU A 121 -4.84 5.68 -8.51
CA GLU A 121 -5.45 6.69 -9.39
C GLU A 121 -4.43 7.23 -10.43
N GLU A 122 -3.19 7.50 -10.02
CA GLU A 122 -2.11 7.95 -10.91
C GLU A 122 -1.76 6.88 -11.96
N LEU A 123 -1.56 5.64 -11.53
CA LEU A 123 -1.25 4.50 -12.41
C LEU A 123 -2.40 4.27 -13.41
N LYS A 124 -3.65 4.32 -12.94
CA LYS A 124 -4.83 4.21 -13.80
C LYS A 124 -4.91 5.35 -14.82
N GLY A 125 -4.57 6.58 -14.42
CA GLY A 125 -4.44 7.73 -15.31
C GLY A 125 -3.39 7.56 -16.42
N LYS A 126 -2.39 6.69 -16.22
CA LYS A 126 -1.37 6.30 -17.20
C LYS A 126 -1.77 5.09 -18.08
N GLY A 127 -3.03 4.69 -18.04
CA GLY A 127 -3.57 3.61 -18.89
C GLY A 127 -3.49 2.21 -18.28
N ILE A 128 -3.13 2.08 -17.00
CA ILE A 128 -3.24 0.81 -16.26
C ILE A 128 -4.70 0.55 -15.93
N GLN A 129 -5.27 -0.53 -16.44
CA GLN A 129 -6.68 -0.85 -16.24
C GLN A 129 -6.90 -1.77 -15.03
N GLU A 130 -5.92 -2.61 -14.71
CA GLU A 130 -5.98 -3.57 -13.60
C GLU A 130 -4.73 -3.45 -12.73
N ILE A 131 -4.90 -3.44 -11.41
CA ILE A 131 -3.80 -3.55 -10.44
C ILE A 131 -4.14 -4.72 -9.51
N VAL A 132 -3.28 -5.72 -9.46
CA VAL A 132 -3.53 -6.99 -8.77
C VAL A 132 -2.41 -7.27 -7.77
N CYS A 133 -2.76 -7.62 -6.54
CA CYS A 133 -1.86 -8.11 -5.51
C CYS A 133 -2.08 -9.61 -5.31
N VAL A 134 -1.01 -10.41 -5.40
CA VAL A 134 -1.05 -11.87 -5.16
C VAL A 134 -0.23 -12.23 -3.91
N SER A 135 -0.73 -13.16 -3.10
CA SER A 135 0.03 -13.75 -1.99
C SER A 135 -0.34 -15.21 -1.77
N VAL A 136 0.62 -15.99 -1.26
CA VAL A 136 0.36 -17.35 -0.77
C VAL A 136 -0.27 -17.26 0.63
N ASN A 137 -1.56 -16.99 0.61
CA ASN A 137 -2.47 -16.91 1.76
C ASN A 137 -3.84 -17.43 1.31
N ASP A 138 -4.73 -17.74 2.26
CA ASP A 138 -6.13 -18.00 1.95
C ASP A 138 -6.89 -16.70 1.57
N PRO A 139 -8.02 -16.81 0.86
CA PRO A 139 -8.77 -15.65 0.39
C PRO A 139 -9.38 -14.80 1.52
N PHE A 140 -9.67 -15.38 2.69
CA PHE A 140 -10.21 -14.61 3.81
C PHE A 140 -9.15 -13.67 4.39
N VAL A 141 -7.93 -14.17 4.57
CA VAL A 141 -6.78 -13.37 4.99
C VAL A 141 -6.47 -12.28 3.98
N MET A 142 -6.49 -12.58 2.67
CA MET A 142 -6.28 -11.58 1.62
C MET A 142 -7.38 -10.50 1.61
N SER A 143 -8.65 -10.88 1.81
CA SER A 143 -9.76 -9.94 1.90
C SER A 143 -9.63 -9.01 3.11
N ALA A 144 -9.32 -9.56 4.28
CA ALA A 144 -9.13 -8.79 5.51
C ALA A 144 -7.95 -7.81 5.36
N TRP A 145 -6.85 -8.29 4.80
CA TRP A 145 -5.66 -7.47 4.58
C TRP A 145 -5.92 -6.32 3.59
N GLY A 146 -6.62 -6.61 2.48
CA GLY A 146 -7.05 -5.59 1.52
C GLY A 146 -7.91 -4.50 2.16
N LYS A 147 -8.87 -4.89 3.02
CA LYS A 147 -9.73 -3.96 3.76
C LYS A 147 -8.94 -3.04 4.70
N GLU A 148 -7.97 -3.56 5.44
CA GLU A 148 -7.13 -2.75 6.35
C GLU A 148 -6.33 -1.66 5.61
N HIS A 149 -5.92 -1.96 4.38
CA HIS A 149 -5.13 -1.05 3.55
C HIS A 149 -5.95 -0.21 2.58
N GLY A 150 -7.27 -0.38 2.52
CA GLY A 150 -8.14 0.40 1.62
C GLY A 150 -8.02 0.00 0.15
N ALA A 151 -7.61 -1.24 -0.14
CA ALA A 151 -7.48 -1.77 -1.49
C ALA A 151 -8.83 -1.80 -2.25
N ASN A 152 -9.93 -2.00 -1.52
CA ASN A 152 -11.27 -2.17 -2.07
C ASN A 152 -11.99 -0.85 -2.44
N GLY A 153 -11.27 0.29 -2.44
CA GLY A 153 -11.85 1.60 -2.75
C GLY A 153 -12.43 2.33 -1.53
N LYS A 154 -12.81 3.61 -1.71
CA LYS A 154 -13.27 4.52 -0.64
C LYS A 154 -14.74 4.27 -0.27
N THR A 155 -15.52 3.69 -1.17
CA THR A 155 -16.95 3.43 -1.06
C THR A 155 -17.21 2.09 -1.77
N GLY A 156 -17.81 1.10 -1.11
CA GLY A 156 -17.96 -0.28 -1.61
C GLY A 156 -18.90 -0.48 -2.82
N VAL A 157 -18.92 0.47 -3.75
CA VAL A 157 -19.75 0.55 -4.96
C VAL A 157 -18.87 0.59 -6.22
N ASP A 158 -17.58 0.95 -6.10
CA ASP A 158 -16.64 1.03 -7.22
C ASP A 158 -15.76 -0.22 -7.34
N SER A 159 -15.21 -0.45 -8.53
CA SER A 159 -14.16 -1.47 -8.75
C SER A 159 -12.97 -1.23 -7.81
N PRO A 160 -12.36 -2.28 -7.23
CA PRO A 160 -11.26 -2.11 -6.28
C PRO A 160 -10.10 -1.31 -6.90
N GLN A 161 -9.42 -0.53 -6.06
CA GLN A 161 -8.20 0.19 -6.46
C GLN A 161 -7.08 -0.81 -6.74
N VAL A 162 -6.98 -1.83 -5.89
CA VAL A 162 -6.08 -2.97 -6.03
C VAL A 162 -6.89 -4.24 -5.75
N ARG A 163 -6.91 -5.18 -6.69
CA ARG A 163 -7.55 -6.48 -6.52
C ARG A 163 -6.66 -7.39 -5.68
N MET A 164 -7.23 -8.03 -4.65
CA MET A 164 -6.48 -8.90 -3.74
C MET A 164 -6.77 -10.36 -4.06
N LEU A 165 -5.78 -11.08 -4.59
CA LEU A 165 -5.91 -12.47 -5.01
C LEU A 165 -5.06 -13.41 -4.15
N ALA A 166 -5.69 -14.45 -3.65
CA ALA A 166 -5.06 -15.53 -2.90
C ALA A 166 -4.57 -16.64 -3.83
N ASP A 167 -3.36 -17.15 -3.55
CA ASP A 167 -2.76 -18.35 -4.14
C ASP A 167 -2.48 -19.41 -3.05
N PRO A 168 -3.51 -20.05 -2.46
CA PRO A 168 -3.32 -20.86 -1.24
C PRO A 168 -2.40 -22.07 -1.43
N SER A 169 -2.30 -22.61 -2.65
CA SER A 169 -1.47 -23.78 -2.99
C SER A 169 -0.10 -23.41 -3.56
N ALA A 170 0.21 -22.11 -3.65
CA ALA A 170 1.35 -21.55 -4.35
C ALA A 170 1.43 -21.98 -5.83
N ALA A 171 0.30 -22.34 -6.45
CA ALA A 171 0.27 -22.87 -7.81
C ALA A 171 0.65 -21.81 -8.83
N PHE A 172 0.21 -20.56 -8.63
CA PHE A 172 0.59 -19.45 -9.49
C PHE A 172 2.07 -19.07 -9.31
N ALA A 173 2.53 -18.97 -8.05
CA ALA A 173 3.94 -18.70 -7.75
C ALA A 173 4.87 -19.78 -8.35
N LYS A 174 4.48 -21.07 -8.24
CA LYS A 174 5.21 -22.20 -8.83
C LYS A 174 5.22 -22.18 -10.35
N ALA A 175 4.10 -21.80 -10.97
CA ALA A 175 4.01 -21.73 -12.44
C ALA A 175 4.93 -20.65 -13.03
N LEU A 176 5.30 -19.63 -12.24
CA LEU A 176 6.26 -18.60 -12.59
C LEU A 176 7.70 -18.92 -12.14
N ASP A 177 7.95 -20.04 -11.45
CA ASP A 177 9.21 -20.31 -10.74
C ASP A 177 9.63 -19.19 -9.75
N LEU A 178 8.63 -18.49 -9.20
CA LEU A 178 8.80 -17.39 -8.25
C LEU A 178 8.39 -17.78 -6.83
N GLN A 179 8.31 -19.07 -6.53
CA GLN A 179 8.19 -19.58 -5.17
C GLN A 179 9.51 -19.46 -4.39
N VAL A 180 9.41 -19.34 -3.07
CA VAL A 180 10.53 -19.38 -2.13
C VAL A 180 10.08 -20.06 -0.85
N ASP A 181 10.92 -20.92 -0.26
CA ASP A 181 10.62 -21.51 1.04
C ASP A 181 10.99 -20.55 2.17
N LEU A 182 10.01 -20.16 2.97
CA LEU A 182 10.16 -19.27 4.13
C LEU A 182 9.53 -19.95 5.36
N PRO A 183 10.25 -20.89 6.02
CA PRO A 183 9.71 -21.66 7.15
C PRO A 183 9.08 -20.83 8.28
N PRO A 184 9.62 -19.65 8.67
CA PRO A 184 8.98 -18.80 9.68
C PRO A 184 7.59 -18.29 9.28
N LEU A 185 7.29 -18.28 7.99
CA LEU A 185 5.98 -17.96 7.44
C LEU A 185 5.17 -19.23 7.12
N GLY A 186 5.59 -20.42 7.59
CA GLY A 186 4.85 -21.67 7.34
C GLY A 186 5.16 -22.33 5.99
N GLY A 187 6.34 -22.07 5.41
CA GLY A 187 6.88 -22.82 4.28
C GLY A 187 6.86 -22.03 2.96
N VAL A 188 6.44 -22.68 1.88
CA VAL A 188 6.47 -22.11 0.51
C VAL A 188 5.60 -20.86 0.43
N ARG A 189 6.22 -19.76 -0.01
CA ARG A 189 5.62 -18.45 -0.27
C ARG A 189 5.96 -17.97 -1.69
N SER A 190 5.42 -16.82 -2.07
CA SER A 190 5.84 -16.11 -3.27
C SER A 190 7.06 -15.24 -2.96
N LYS A 191 7.99 -15.12 -3.90
CA LYS A 191 8.96 -14.04 -3.91
C LYS A 191 8.21 -12.70 -4.06
N ARG A 192 8.85 -11.62 -3.65
CA ARG A 192 8.39 -10.28 -3.96
C ARG A 192 8.79 -9.91 -5.38
N TYR A 193 7.80 -9.51 -6.17
CA TYR A 193 8.01 -9.02 -7.52
C TYR A 193 6.85 -8.14 -7.97
N SER A 194 7.04 -7.45 -9.08
CA SER A 194 5.98 -6.80 -9.85
C SER A 194 6.15 -7.10 -11.32
N MET A 195 5.05 -7.13 -12.07
CA MET A 195 5.07 -7.22 -13.51
C MET A 195 4.07 -6.27 -14.15
N VAL A 196 4.47 -5.72 -15.30
CA VAL A 196 3.56 -5.06 -16.23
C VAL A 196 3.10 -6.10 -17.23
N VAL A 197 1.78 -6.24 -17.36
CA VAL A 197 1.14 -7.22 -18.22
C VAL A 197 0.30 -6.50 -19.25
N GLU A 198 0.36 -6.94 -20.51
CA GLU A 198 -0.48 -6.43 -21.58
C GLU A 198 -0.98 -7.59 -22.44
N ASP A 199 -2.29 -7.72 -22.57
CA ASP A 199 -2.97 -8.83 -23.27
C ASP A 199 -2.51 -10.22 -22.78
N SER A 200 -2.44 -10.34 -21.45
CA SER A 200 -1.93 -11.49 -20.70
C SER A 200 -0.47 -11.85 -21.01
N VAL A 201 0.31 -10.98 -21.67
CA VAL A 201 1.75 -11.12 -21.92
C VAL A 201 2.52 -10.27 -20.93
N ILE A 202 3.50 -10.86 -20.26
CA ILE A 202 4.42 -10.19 -19.34
C ILE A 202 5.36 -9.32 -20.18
N LYS A 203 5.26 -7.99 -20.00
CA LYS A 203 6.11 -7.01 -20.70
C LYS A 203 7.36 -6.65 -19.90
N THR A 204 7.24 -6.65 -18.59
CA THR A 204 8.35 -6.40 -17.68
C THR A 204 8.10 -7.19 -16.41
N LEU A 205 9.15 -7.82 -15.88
CA LEU A 205 9.14 -8.46 -14.57
C LEU A 205 10.28 -7.89 -13.72
N ASN A 206 9.93 -7.42 -12.52
CA ASN A 206 10.85 -6.85 -11.55
C ASN A 206 10.86 -7.74 -10.31
N VAL A 207 11.79 -8.69 -10.24
CA VAL A 207 11.96 -9.58 -9.08
C VAL A 207 12.97 -8.99 -8.11
N GLU A 208 12.64 -8.94 -6.83
CA GLU A 208 13.61 -8.52 -5.81
C GLU A 208 14.82 -9.48 -5.79
N PRO A 209 16.07 -8.99 -5.75
CA PRO A 209 17.26 -9.84 -5.84
C PRO A 209 17.36 -10.91 -4.75
N ASP A 210 16.88 -10.61 -3.55
CA ASP A 210 16.80 -11.51 -2.40
C ASP A 210 15.41 -12.17 -2.25
N GLY A 211 14.51 -11.91 -3.20
CA GLY A 211 13.14 -12.40 -3.21
C GLY A 211 12.22 -11.81 -2.15
N THR A 212 12.66 -10.91 -1.26
CA THR A 212 11.82 -10.41 -0.15
C THR A 212 11.99 -8.92 0.17
N GLY A 213 13.05 -8.29 -0.35
CA GLY A 213 13.45 -6.90 -0.17
C GLY A 213 12.45 -5.91 -0.76
N LEU A 214 12.75 -4.61 -0.72
CA LEU A 214 11.87 -3.55 -1.19
C LEU A 214 12.69 -2.61 -2.05
N SER A 215 12.72 -2.84 -3.36
CA SER A 215 13.49 -2.03 -4.30
C SER A 215 12.80 -1.92 -5.66
N CYS A 216 13.07 -2.82 -6.60
CA CYS A 216 12.62 -2.76 -7.97
C CYS A 216 11.13 -3.08 -8.16
N SER A 217 10.50 -3.75 -7.19
CA SER A 217 9.09 -4.16 -7.28
C SER A 217 8.09 -3.14 -6.74
N LEU A 218 8.55 -1.96 -6.32
CA LEU A 218 7.70 -0.92 -5.74
C LEU A 218 6.93 -0.15 -6.81
N ALA A 219 5.75 0.39 -6.46
CA ALA A 219 4.91 1.18 -7.36
C ALA A 219 5.67 2.31 -8.09
N ASP A 220 6.61 2.95 -7.41
CA ASP A 220 7.45 4.06 -7.91
C ASP A 220 8.45 3.64 -8.99
N LYS A 221 8.71 2.35 -9.11
CA LYS A 221 9.68 1.78 -10.03
C LYS A 221 9.04 1.14 -11.26
N ILE A 222 7.71 1.09 -11.32
CA ILE A 222 7.01 0.46 -12.43
C ILE A 222 7.09 1.36 -13.67
N PRO A 223 7.61 0.86 -14.80
CA PRO A 223 7.62 1.60 -16.05
C PRO A 223 6.21 1.55 -16.65
N VAL A 224 5.41 2.59 -16.41
CA VAL A 224 4.03 2.72 -16.92
C VAL A 224 3.87 3.80 -17.97
#